data_AF-A0A510TH50-F1
#
_entry.id   AF-A0A510TH50-F1
#
_cell.length_a   1.000
_cell.length_b   1.000
_cell.length_c   1.000
_cell.angle_alpha   90.00
_cell.angle_beta   90.00
_cell.angle_gamma   90.00
#
_symmetry.space_group_name_H-M   'P 1'
#
loop_
_entity.id
_entity.type
_entity.pdbx_description
1 polymer ?
#
loop_
_entity_poly.entity_id
_entity_poly.type
_entity_poly.pdbx_seq_one_letter_code
_entity_poly.pdbx_strand_id
1 'polypeptide(L)'
;MADEALLFVLPERHPRLGAALSAVGELECADSPAVQGWLHAHGLPASSEHVRILPAGSEVLIPEEAERLPVPLGEEETLRVEHACAPRSVTDLETELVNFRDTTQDWQSLVHRALTAGIPAPRIAQLTGLDPQEIVQAVGD
;
A
#
# COMPACT_ATOMS: atom_id res chain seq x y z
N MET A 1 9.81 -9.84 -13.58
CA MET A 1 8.77 -10.68 -12.97
C MET A 1 7.72 -9.72 -12.48
N ALA A 2 6.45 -9.92 -12.81
CA ALA A 2 5.38 -9.06 -12.30
C ALA A 2 5.27 -9.33 -10.79
N ASP A 3 5.27 -8.27 -9.99
CA ASP A 3 5.10 -8.35 -8.55
C ASP A 3 3.60 -8.63 -8.30
N GLU A 4 3.26 -9.83 -7.81
CA GLU A 4 1.87 -10.26 -7.63
C GLU A 4 1.38 -9.88 -6.23
N ALA A 5 0.36 -9.02 -6.15
CA ALA A 5 -0.27 -8.70 -4.88
C ALA A 5 -1.00 -9.92 -4.32
N LEU A 6 -1.21 -9.93 -3.01
CA LEU A 6 -1.87 -11.04 -2.33
C LEU A 6 -3.22 -10.61 -1.78
N LEU A 7 -4.28 -11.28 -2.25
CA LEU A 7 -5.56 -11.31 -1.57
C LEU A 7 -5.53 -12.35 -0.46
N PHE A 8 -6.14 -12.04 0.68
CA PHE A 8 -6.28 -12.98 1.77
C PHE A 8 -7.54 -12.71 2.59
N VAL A 9 -8.07 -13.75 3.23
CA VAL A 9 -9.17 -13.62 4.19
C VAL A 9 -8.58 -13.48 5.57
N LEU A 10 -8.90 -12.36 6.22
CA LEU A 10 -8.49 -12.12 7.60
C LEU A 10 -9.63 -12.47 8.57
N PRO A 11 -9.42 -13.37 9.54
CA PRO A 11 -10.42 -13.65 10.56
C PRO A 11 -10.55 -12.47 11.53
N GLU A 12 -11.76 -12.23 12.06
CA GLU A 12 -12.12 -11.07 12.93
C GLU A 12 -11.21 -10.87 14.16
N ARG A 13 -10.48 -11.93 14.58
CA ARG A 13 -9.58 -11.93 15.73
C ARG A 13 -8.21 -11.28 15.47
N HIS A 14 -7.88 -10.94 14.23
CA HIS A 14 -6.58 -10.35 13.87
C HIS A 14 -6.65 -8.82 13.74
N PRO A 15 -5.57 -8.10 14.06
CA PRO A 15 -5.48 -6.67 13.77
C PRO A 15 -5.70 -6.43 12.27
N ARG A 16 -6.39 -5.34 11.91
CA ARG A 16 -6.74 -4.99 10.52
C ARG A 16 -5.47 -4.74 9.69
N LEU A 17 -4.91 -5.82 9.15
CA LEU A 17 -3.71 -5.83 8.31
C LEU A 17 -4.11 -5.66 6.84
N GLY A 18 -3.33 -4.86 6.11
CA GLY A 18 -3.60 -4.53 4.70
C GLY A 18 -4.86 -3.70 4.48
N ALA A 19 -5.05 -3.30 3.23
CA ALA A 19 -6.24 -2.58 2.81
C ALA A 19 -7.41 -3.55 2.67
N ALA A 20 -8.62 -3.11 3.04
CA ALA A 20 -9.83 -3.80 2.61
C ALA A 20 -9.92 -3.71 1.09
N LEU A 21 -10.25 -4.82 0.41
CA LEU A 21 -10.37 -4.84 -1.05
C LEU A 21 -11.34 -3.74 -1.53
N SER A 22 -12.44 -3.55 -0.80
CA SER A 22 -13.42 -2.50 -1.05
C SER A 22 -12.91 -1.06 -0.88
N ALA A 23 -11.83 -0.85 -0.14
CA ALA A 23 -11.26 0.46 0.15
C ALA A 23 -10.18 0.90 -0.87
N VAL A 24 -9.59 -0.05 -1.60
CA VAL A 24 -8.64 0.23 -2.69
C VAL A 24 -9.35 0.78 -3.94
N GLY A 25 -10.64 0.49 -4.07
CA GLY A 25 -11.45 0.81 -5.23
C GLY A 25 -11.53 -0.36 -6.22
N GLU A 26 -12.06 -0.09 -7.41
CA GLU A 26 -12.22 -1.11 -8.45
C GLU A 26 -10.84 -1.54 -8.98
N LEU A 27 -10.56 -2.84 -8.84
CA LEU A 27 -9.38 -3.52 -9.40
C LEU A 27 -9.84 -4.39 -10.56
N GLU A 28 -9.14 -4.36 -11.68
CA GLU A 28 -9.46 -5.18 -12.86
C GLU A 28 -9.39 -6.67 -12.53
N CYS A 29 -8.47 -7.05 -11.62
CA CYS A 29 -8.36 -8.43 -11.15
C CYS A 29 -9.56 -8.89 -10.31
N ALA A 30 -10.33 -7.97 -9.71
CA ALA A 30 -11.45 -8.32 -8.84
C ALA A 30 -12.58 -9.02 -9.60
N ASP A 31 -12.81 -8.64 -10.86
CA ASP A 31 -13.80 -9.26 -11.75
C ASP A 31 -13.29 -10.53 -12.44
N SER A 32 -12.03 -10.91 -12.22
CA SER A 32 -11.48 -12.12 -12.81
C SER A 32 -12.15 -13.38 -12.25
N PRO A 33 -12.34 -14.44 -13.08
CA PRO A 33 -12.98 -15.67 -12.63
C PRO A 33 -12.21 -16.37 -11.50
N ALA A 34 -10.90 -16.17 -11.41
CA ALA A 34 -10.08 -16.70 -10.33
C ALA A 34 -10.43 -16.04 -8.98
N VAL A 35 -10.49 -14.71 -8.95
CA VAL A 35 -10.84 -13.96 -7.73
C VAL A 35 -12.30 -14.19 -7.34
N GLN A 36 -13.22 -14.16 -8.30
CA GLN A 36 -14.64 -14.44 -8.06
C GLN A 36 -14.87 -15.86 -7.53
N GLY A 37 -14.20 -16.86 -8.10
CA GLY A 37 -14.29 -18.24 -7.64
C GLY A 37 -13.74 -18.42 -6.22
N TRP A 38 -12.62 -17.76 -5.91
CA TRP A 38 -12.02 -17.78 -4.59
C TRP A 38 -12.91 -17.11 -3.54
N LEU A 39 -13.44 -15.91 -3.83
CA LEU A 39 -14.40 -15.22 -2.97
C LEU A 39 -15.65 -16.06 -2.71
N HIS A 40 -16.17 -16.71 -3.75
CA HIS A 40 -17.33 -17.60 -3.64
C HIS A 40 -17.03 -18.82 -2.77
N ALA A 41 -15.84 -19.42 -2.86
CA ALA A 41 -15.43 -20.54 -2.01
C ALA A 41 -15.38 -20.16 -0.53
N HIS A 42 -15.03 -18.91 -0.21
CA HIS A 42 -15.07 -18.35 1.15
C HIS A 42 -16.45 -17.83 1.57
N GLY A 43 -17.42 -17.78 0.65
CA GLY A 43 -18.74 -17.20 0.93
C GLY A 43 -18.69 -15.69 1.24
N LEU A 44 -17.66 -14.99 0.76
CA LEU A 44 -17.44 -13.57 1.03
C LEU A 44 -17.67 -12.73 -0.23
N PRO A 45 -18.39 -11.61 -0.14
CA PRO A 45 -18.43 -10.64 -1.24
C PRO A 45 -17.13 -9.83 -1.30
N ALA A 46 -16.78 -9.31 -2.48
CA ALA A 46 -15.63 -8.41 -2.65
C ALA A 46 -15.71 -7.14 -1.78
N SER A 47 -16.92 -6.74 -1.40
CA SER A 47 -17.18 -5.61 -0.50
C SER A 47 -16.96 -5.91 0.99
N SER A 48 -16.54 -7.13 1.34
CA SER A 48 -16.36 -7.56 2.72
C SER A 48 -15.09 -6.96 3.34
N GLU A 49 -15.18 -6.44 4.56
CA GLU A 49 -14.02 -5.96 5.31
C GLU A 49 -13.03 -7.08 5.71
N HIS A 50 -13.43 -8.35 5.57
CA HIS A 50 -12.58 -9.52 5.81
C HIS A 50 -11.66 -9.84 4.64
N VAL A 51 -12.01 -9.38 3.43
CA VAL A 51 -11.19 -9.57 2.24
C VAL A 51 -10.16 -8.45 2.21
N ARG A 52 -8.90 -8.83 2.37
CA ARG A 52 -7.78 -7.91 2.46
C ARG A 52 -6.82 -8.10 1.31
N ILE A 53 -6.13 -7.04 0.95
CA ILE A 53 -5.10 -7.05 -0.07
C ILE A 53 -3.82 -6.40 0.47
N LEU A 54 -2.69 -6.97 0.09
CA LEU A 54 -1.36 -6.43 0.36
C LEU A 54 -0.55 -6.34 -0.93
N PRO A 55 0.32 -5.33 -1.07
CA PRO A 55 1.25 -5.25 -2.18
C PRO A 55 2.25 -6.40 -2.08
N ALA A 56 2.85 -6.74 -3.21
CA ALA A 56 3.90 -7.75 -3.24
C ALA A 56 5.10 -7.35 -2.35
N GLY A 57 5.81 -8.36 -1.86
CA GLY A 57 6.87 -8.20 -0.85
C GLY A 57 6.38 -8.02 0.59
N SER A 58 5.07 -7.86 0.84
CA SER A 58 4.50 -7.71 2.19
C SER A 58 3.89 -9.01 2.75
N GLU A 59 4.21 -10.16 2.15
CA GLU A 59 3.62 -11.47 2.46
C GLU A 59 3.86 -11.91 3.92
N VAL A 60 4.97 -11.46 4.52
CA VAL A 60 5.35 -11.74 5.91
C VAL A 60 4.32 -11.24 6.93
N LEU A 61 3.47 -10.29 6.53
CA LEU A 61 2.40 -9.76 7.36
C LEU A 61 1.14 -10.64 7.37
N ILE A 62 1.03 -11.58 6.42
CA ILE A 62 -0.14 -12.45 6.31
C ILE A 62 0.00 -13.60 7.31
N PRO A 63 -1.03 -13.90 8.12
CA PRO A 63 -1.02 -15.05 9.01
C PRO A 63 -0.84 -16.35 8.21
N GLU A 64 -0.04 -17.30 8.69
CA GLU A 64 0.16 -18.58 8.00
C GLU A 64 -1.12 -19.41 7.84
N GLU A 65 -2.11 -19.17 8.73
CA GLU A 65 -3.44 -19.79 8.68
C GLU A 65 -4.40 -19.13 7.68
N ALA A 66 -4.07 -17.95 7.16
CA ALA A 66 -4.92 -17.23 6.23
C ALA A 66 -4.73 -17.78 4.81
N GLU A 67 -5.85 -18.11 4.16
CA GLU A 67 -5.80 -18.49 2.77
C GLU A 67 -5.47 -17.25 1.91
N ARG A 68 -4.55 -17.43 0.96
CA ARG A 68 -4.05 -16.37 0.09
C ARG A 68 -4.22 -16.72 -1.38
N LEU A 69 -4.50 -15.70 -2.19
CA LEU A 69 -4.60 -15.79 -3.64
C LEU A 69 -3.71 -14.71 -4.26
N PRO A 70 -2.67 -15.08 -5.04
CA PRO A 70 -1.92 -14.12 -5.83
C PRO A 70 -2.81 -13.55 -6.94
N VAL A 71 -2.75 -12.23 -7.11
CA VAL A 71 -3.47 -11.50 -8.14
C VAL A 71 -2.52 -10.58 -8.92
N PRO A 72 -2.62 -10.57 -10.26
CA PRO A 72 -1.88 -9.62 -11.06
C PRO A 72 -2.48 -8.22 -10.84
N LEU A 73 -1.62 -7.24 -10.55
CA LEU A 73 -1.98 -5.83 -10.53
C LEU A 73 -1.17 -5.09 -11.59
N GLY A 74 -1.81 -4.12 -12.24
CA GLY A 74 -1.12 -3.10 -13.01
C GLY A 74 -0.35 -2.12 -12.10
N GLU A 75 0.46 -1.25 -12.70
CA GLU A 75 1.27 -0.27 -11.97
C GLU A 75 0.38 0.70 -11.16
N GLU A 76 -0.69 1.23 -11.76
CA GLU A 76 -1.62 2.14 -11.09
C GLU A 76 -2.39 1.47 -9.94
N GLU A 77 -2.78 0.20 -10.12
CA GLU A 77 -3.44 -0.60 -9.09
C GLU A 77 -2.51 -0.91 -7.93
N THR A 78 -1.25 -1.21 -8.22
CA THR A 78 -0.21 -1.45 -7.20
C THR A 78 -0.03 -0.21 -6.33
N LEU A 79 0.09 0.97 -6.94
CA LEU A 79 0.20 2.23 -6.19
C LEU A 79 -1.02 2.48 -5.30
N ARG A 80 -2.23 2.20 -5.79
CA ARG A 80 -3.45 2.31 -4.98
C ARG A 80 -3.46 1.36 -3.79
N VAL A 81 -3.06 0.11 -3.99
CA VAL A 81 -2.96 -0.90 -2.92
C VAL A 81 -1.93 -0.47 -1.89
N GLU A 82 -0.74 -0.04 -2.31
CA GLU A 82 0.31 0.45 -1.41
C GLU A 82 -0.18 1.64 -0.58
N HIS A 83 -0.80 2.63 -1.22
CA HIS A 83 -1.32 3.82 -0.56
C HIS A 83 -2.46 3.50 0.41
N ALA A 84 -3.33 2.55 0.07
CA ALA A 84 -4.40 2.10 0.95
C ALA A 84 -3.90 1.23 2.12
N CYS A 85 -2.76 0.56 1.96
CA CYS A 85 -2.09 -0.21 3.02
C CYS A 85 -1.24 0.67 3.93
N ALA A 86 -0.88 1.88 3.48
CA ALA A 86 -0.10 2.82 4.26
C ALA A 86 -0.87 3.25 5.53
N PRO A 87 -0.20 3.41 6.68
CA PRO A 87 -0.83 4.01 7.86
C PRO A 87 -1.41 5.38 7.49
N ARG A 88 -2.57 5.77 8.06
CA ARG A 88 -3.19 7.08 7.75
C ARG A 88 -2.24 8.27 7.91
N SER A 89 -1.27 8.19 8.83
CA SER A 89 -0.22 9.21 9.01
C SER A 89 0.73 9.33 7.81
N VAL A 90 0.94 8.24 7.06
CA VAL A 90 1.74 8.19 5.84
C VAL A 90 0.95 8.74 4.64
N THR A 91 -0.32 8.39 4.51
CA THR A 91 -1.22 8.95 3.47
C THR A 91 -1.38 10.48 3.56
N ASP A 92 -1.51 11.01 4.78
CA ASP A 92 -1.56 12.46 5.01
C ASP A 92 -0.24 13.12 4.60
N LEU A 93 0.90 12.53 4.99
CA LEU A 93 2.24 13.01 4.63
C LEU A 93 2.55 12.88 3.12
N GLU A 94 2.10 11.84 2.44
CA GLU A 94 2.23 11.68 0.98
C GLU A 94 1.38 12.73 0.24
N THR A 95 0.19 13.04 0.76
CA THR A 95 -0.65 14.13 0.24
C THR A 95 0.02 15.49 0.47
N GLU A 96 0.65 15.71 1.62
CA GLU A 96 1.48 16.90 1.86
C GLU A 96 2.65 16.95 0.88
N LEU A 97 3.41 15.87 0.67
CA LEU A 97 4.55 15.77 -0.25
C LEU A 97 4.18 16.13 -1.71
N VAL A 98 3.04 15.63 -2.20
CA VAL A 98 2.54 15.89 -3.56
C VAL A 98 2.12 17.35 -3.73
N ASN A 99 1.47 17.93 -2.72
CA ASN A 99 1.09 19.35 -2.72
C ASN A 99 2.28 20.31 -2.47
N PHE A 100 3.36 19.80 -1.87
CA PHE A 100 4.56 20.56 -1.54
C PHE A 100 5.37 21.00 -2.77
N ARG A 101 5.11 20.38 -3.93
CA ARG A 101 5.69 20.78 -5.22
C ARG A 101 5.35 22.24 -5.61
N ASP A 102 4.36 22.85 -4.96
CA ASP A 102 3.91 24.23 -5.20
C ASP A 102 4.41 25.26 -4.15
N THR A 103 4.87 24.84 -2.96
CA THR A 103 5.22 25.78 -1.86
C THR A 103 6.65 25.56 -1.35
N THR A 104 7.51 26.53 -1.64
CA THR A 104 8.97 26.51 -1.37
C THR A 104 9.30 26.81 0.10
N GLN A 105 8.86 26.02 1.08
CA GLN A 105 9.30 26.22 2.48
C GLN A 105 9.37 24.91 3.29
N ASP A 106 10.62 24.52 3.64
CA ASP A 106 11.01 23.50 4.63
C ASP A 106 10.93 22.01 4.23
N TRP A 107 11.45 21.67 3.04
CA TRP A 107 11.49 20.29 2.52
C TRP A 107 12.26 19.31 3.43
N GLN A 108 13.32 19.77 4.10
CA GLN A 108 14.15 18.91 4.97
C GLN A 108 13.36 18.40 6.19
N SER A 109 12.57 19.27 6.85
CA SER A 109 11.72 18.86 7.97
C SER A 109 10.64 17.87 7.56
N LEU A 110 10.13 17.99 6.33
CA LEU A 110 9.10 17.12 5.80
C LEU A 110 9.66 15.75 5.38
N VAL A 111 10.86 15.72 4.79
CA VAL A 111 11.63 14.48 4.55
C VAL A 111 11.97 13.77 5.86
N HIS A 112 12.39 14.52 6.88
CA HIS A 112 12.70 13.95 8.20
C HIS A 112 11.45 13.33 8.85
N ARG A 113 10.29 14.01 8.77
CA ARG A 113 9.00 13.46 9.24
C ARG A 113 8.56 12.22 8.45
N ALA A 114 8.72 12.22 7.13
CA ALA A 114 8.39 11.08 6.27
C ALA A 114 9.25 9.85 6.60
N LEU A 115 10.56 10.03 6.80
CA LEU A 115 11.47 8.96 7.21
C LEU A 115 11.14 8.45 8.62
N THR A 116 10.85 9.36 9.56
CA THR A 116 10.42 8.98 10.92
C THR A 116 9.09 8.22 10.93
N ALA A 117 8.20 8.50 9.97
CA ALA A 117 6.94 7.79 9.79
C ALA A 117 7.11 6.42 9.10
N GLY A 118 8.34 6.05 8.69
CA GLY A 118 8.65 4.76 8.07
C GLY A 118 8.56 4.74 6.54
N ILE A 119 8.45 5.90 5.88
CA ILE A 119 8.47 5.98 4.42
C ILE A 119 9.91 5.79 3.93
N PRO A 120 10.20 4.81 3.05
CA PRO A 120 11.56 4.57 2.58
C PRO A 120 12.04 5.71 1.65
N ALA A 121 13.32 6.10 1.77
CA ALA A 121 13.96 7.12 0.95
C ALA A 121 13.72 7.02 -0.58
N PRO A 122 13.76 5.83 -1.23
CA PRO A 122 13.44 5.73 -2.66
C PRO A 122 11.97 6.08 -2.99
N ARG A 123 11.03 5.96 -2.05
CA ARG A 123 9.63 6.37 -2.22
C ARG A 123 9.52 7.89 -2.16
N ILE A 124 10.19 8.52 -1.19
CA ILE A 124 10.23 9.99 -1.05
C ILE A 124 10.81 10.64 -2.31
N ALA A 125 11.89 10.06 -2.88
CA ALA A 125 12.49 10.52 -4.14
C ALA A 125 11.48 10.50 -5.29
N GLN A 126 10.72 9.41 -5.44
CA GLN A 126 9.70 9.29 -6.49
C GLN A 126 8.56 10.31 -6.32
N LEU A 127 8.15 10.60 -5.09
CA LEU A 127 7.02 11.50 -4.80
C LEU A 127 7.40 12.99 -4.90
N THR A 128 8.63 13.34 -4.52
CA THR A 128 9.11 14.72 -4.50
C THR A 128 9.90 15.13 -5.74
N GLY A 129 10.41 14.15 -6.50
CA GLY A 129 11.37 14.38 -7.56
C GLY A 129 12.77 14.74 -7.05
N LEU A 130 13.06 14.56 -5.75
CA LEU A 130 14.37 14.79 -5.15
C LEU A 130 15.32 13.63 -5.41
N ASP A 131 16.61 13.93 -5.52
CA ASP A 131 17.64 12.91 -5.60
C ASP A 131 17.73 12.11 -4.28
N PRO A 132 17.85 10.77 -4.34
CA PRO A 132 17.94 9.94 -3.14
C PRO A 132 19.18 10.25 -2.28
N GLN A 133 20.23 10.84 -2.86
CA GLN A 133 21.38 11.34 -2.08
C GLN A 133 21.04 12.57 -1.23
N GLU A 134 20.23 13.50 -1.74
CA GLU A 134 19.80 14.70 -1.01
C GLU A 134 18.92 14.31 0.20
N ILE A 135 18.12 13.26 0.04
CA ILE A 135 17.26 12.70 1.10
C ILE A 135 18.09 12.07 2.23
N VAL A 136 19.17 11.36 1.89
CA VAL A 136 20.07 10.77 2.89
C VAL A 136 20.87 11.85 3.62
N GLN A 137 21.28 12.92 2.92
CA GLN A 137 21.98 14.05 3.54
C GLN A 137 21.07 14.86 4.48
N ALA A 138 19.77 14.97 4.18
CA ALA A 138 18.81 15.69 5.03
C ALA A 138 18.54 15.03 6.40
N VAL A 139 18.94 13.77 6.61
CA VAL A 139 18.82 13.05 7.90
C VAL A 139 20.15 12.94 8.65
N GLY A 140 21.26 13.35 8.02
CA GLY A 140 22.62 13.16 8.55
C GLY A 140 23.20 14.29 9.41
N ASP A 141 22.43 15.34 9.75
CA ASP A 141 22.87 16.45 10.63
C ASP A 141 22.16 16.40 11.99
#